data_AF-A0A3C1AZU8-F1
#
_entry.id   AF-A0A3C1AZU8-F1
#
_cell.length_a   1.000
_cell.length_b   1.000
_cell.length_c   1.000
_cell.angle_alpha   90.00
_cell.angle_beta   90.00
_cell.angle_gamma   90.00
#
_symmetry.space_group_name_H-M   'P 1'
#
loop_
_entity.id
_entity.type
_entity.pdbx_description
1 polymer ?
#
loop_
_entity_poly.entity_id
_entity_poly.type
_entity_poly.pdbx_seq_one_letter_code
_entity_poly.pdbx_strand_id
1 'polypeptide(L)'
;MRQQKQPATATESVRRPLKLWQRALQALPFAVLLAIVVYYIMGPSRGFFHSDCADTMFWAQAIVEGGRVLNPDFYYAAILPFGANFWFVPLISLFGVTMLTQTLGMAIFALVFMLSAIFLFRSLQWRYPWRLLATAALMLILSSSEKLREIMWGHVIYYSLILTLVFLGLGLIIRLLDHDIFLAYPSEGKTWRSRILLLLLIL
;
A
#
# COMPACT_ATOMS: atom_id res chain seq x y z
N MET A 1 -26.48 1.00 42.55
CA MET A 1 -27.33 1.04 41.34
C MET A 1 -26.65 0.23 40.23
N ARG A 2 -27.05 -1.03 40.02
CA ARG A 2 -26.59 -1.85 38.89
C ARG A 2 -27.48 -1.53 37.69
N GLN A 3 -26.91 -0.94 36.63
CA GLN A 3 -27.63 -0.77 35.36
C GLN A 3 -28.02 -2.14 34.81
N GLN A 4 -29.32 -2.41 34.78
CA GLN A 4 -29.90 -3.62 34.21
C GLN A 4 -29.78 -3.52 32.69
N LYS A 5 -28.91 -4.35 32.09
CA LYS A 5 -28.69 -4.41 30.65
C LYS A 5 -29.96 -4.98 30.01
N GLN A 6 -30.74 -4.13 29.33
CA GLN A 6 -31.95 -4.55 28.62
C GLN A 6 -31.64 -5.70 27.63
N PRO A 7 -32.45 -6.76 27.59
CA PRO A 7 -32.23 -7.89 26.70
C PRO A 7 -32.40 -7.45 25.24
N ALA A 8 -31.44 -7.83 24.39
CA ALA A 8 -31.50 -7.53 22.96
C ALA A 8 -32.80 -8.09 22.36
N THR A 9 -33.53 -7.25 21.62
CA THR A 9 -34.77 -7.66 20.96
C THR A 9 -34.47 -8.77 19.94
N ALA A 10 -35.41 -9.71 19.73
CA ALA A 10 -35.21 -10.88 18.85
C ALA A 10 -34.71 -10.50 17.44
N THR A 11 -35.13 -9.34 16.92
CA THR A 11 -34.68 -8.73 15.66
C THR A 11 -33.22 -8.26 15.68
N GLU A 12 -32.69 -7.83 16.82
CA GLU A 12 -31.30 -7.42 16.98
C GLU A 12 -30.36 -8.63 17.03
N SER A 13 -30.82 -9.75 17.61
CA SER A 13 -30.08 -11.00 17.69
C SER A 13 -29.75 -11.61 16.32
N VAL A 14 -30.64 -11.43 15.34
CA VAL A 14 -30.47 -11.92 13.94
C VAL A 14 -29.73 -10.90 13.06
N ARG A 15 -29.91 -9.59 13.29
CA ARG A 15 -29.25 -8.54 12.48
C ARG A 15 -27.74 -8.44 12.71
N ARG A 16 -27.26 -8.75 13.91
CA ARG A 16 -25.82 -8.73 14.24
C ARG A 16 -25.00 -9.77 13.46
N PRO A 17 -25.34 -11.08 13.46
CA PRO A 17 -24.60 -12.07 12.69
C PRO A 17 -24.70 -11.80 11.18
N LEU A 18 -25.85 -11.36 10.67
CA LEU A 18 -25.99 -11.00 9.25
C LEU A 18 -25.03 -9.87 8.82
N LYS A 19 -24.87 -8.83 9.64
CA LYS A 19 -23.91 -7.74 9.38
C LYS A 19 -22.45 -8.23 9.43
N LEU A 20 -22.14 -9.19 10.31
CA LEU A 20 -20.80 -9.80 10.36
C LEU A 20 -20.52 -10.62 9.11
N TRP A 21 -21.45 -11.47 8.68
CA TRP A 21 -21.35 -12.24 7.43
C TRP A 21 -21.19 -11.33 6.20
N GLN A 22 -21.96 -10.23 6.12
CA GLN A 22 -21.81 -9.25 5.05
C GLN A 22 -20.42 -8.61 5.03
N ARG A 23 -19.85 -8.26 6.20
CA ARG A 23 -18.49 -7.71 6.29
C ARG A 23 -17.43 -8.75 5.91
N ALA A 24 -17.60 -10.00 6.34
CA ALA A 24 -16.69 -11.09 6.00
C ALA A 24 -16.68 -11.34 4.48
N LEU A 25 -17.87 -11.39 3.85
CA LEU A 25 -17.99 -11.55 2.41
C LEU A 25 -17.36 -10.37 1.64
N GLN A 26 -17.49 -9.14 2.14
CA GLN A 26 -16.85 -7.95 1.55
C GLN A 26 -15.32 -7.95 1.72
N ALA A 27 -14.81 -8.58 2.77
CA ALA A 27 -13.38 -8.69 3.02
C ALA A 27 -12.74 -9.86 2.26
N LEU A 28 -13.52 -10.84 1.79
CA LEU A 28 -13.02 -12.03 1.12
C LEU A 28 -12.14 -11.72 -0.11
N PRO A 29 -12.53 -10.85 -1.07
CA PRO A 29 -11.69 -10.53 -2.22
C PRO A 29 -10.34 -9.93 -1.81
N PHE A 30 -10.35 -9.11 -0.76
CA PHE A 30 -9.16 -8.49 -0.21
C PHE A 30 -8.24 -9.52 0.46
N ALA A 31 -8.81 -10.48 1.19
CA ALA A 31 -8.06 -11.56 1.82
C ALA A 31 -7.44 -12.53 0.79
N VAL A 32 -8.22 -12.92 -0.24
CA VAL A 32 -7.73 -13.76 -1.34
C VAL A 32 -6.59 -13.07 -2.07
N LEU A 33 -6.73 -11.77 -2.35
CA LEU A 33 -5.64 -11.01 -2.95
C LEU A 33 -4.40 -10.99 -2.06
N LEU A 34 -4.53 -10.72 -0.77
CA LEU A 34 -3.39 -10.69 0.15
C LEU A 34 -2.62 -12.01 0.07
N ALA A 35 -3.34 -13.13 0.02
CA ALA A 35 -2.74 -14.46 -0.17
C ALA A 35 -2.02 -14.58 -1.53
N ILE A 36 -2.58 -14.06 -2.62
CA ILE A 36 -1.93 -14.05 -3.95
C ILE A 36 -0.62 -13.25 -3.94
N VAL A 37 -0.64 -12.05 -3.35
CA VAL A 37 0.53 -11.17 -3.29
C VAL A 37 1.63 -11.80 -2.43
N VAL A 38 1.26 -12.34 -1.27
CA VAL A 38 2.19 -13.08 -0.39
C VAL A 38 2.76 -14.31 -1.10
N TYR A 39 1.91 -15.07 -1.81
CA TYR A 39 2.35 -16.21 -2.61
C TYR A 39 3.40 -15.80 -3.65
N TYR A 40 3.17 -14.72 -4.39
CA TYR A 40 4.13 -14.20 -5.38
C TYR A 40 5.46 -13.77 -4.74
N ILE A 41 5.39 -13.05 -3.62
CA ILE A 41 6.58 -12.56 -2.90
C ILE A 41 7.39 -13.70 -2.27
N MET A 42 6.74 -14.77 -1.81
CA MET A 42 7.43 -15.88 -1.14
C MET A 42 7.93 -16.97 -2.09
N GLY A 43 7.20 -17.23 -3.18
CA GLY A 43 7.49 -18.33 -4.10
C GLY A 43 8.12 -17.84 -5.42
N PRO A 44 7.29 -17.46 -6.42
CA PRO A 44 7.76 -17.12 -7.76
C PRO A 44 8.85 -16.04 -7.82
N SER A 45 8.80 -15.00 -6.98
CA SER A 45 9.78 -13.90 -6.98
C SER A 45 11.23 -14.38 -6.83
N ARG A 46 11.47 -15.51 -6.16
CA ARG A 46 12.80 -16.09 -5.96
C ARG A 46 13.45 -16.52 -7.27
N GLY A 47 12.64 -16.94 -8.25
CA GLY A 47 13.10 -17.30 -9.59
C GLY A 47 13.40 -16.10 -10.48
N PHE A 48 13.01 -14.89 -10.07
CA PHE A 48 13.17 -13.63 -10.80
C PHE A 48 14.16 -12.69 -10.12
N PHE A 49 15.18 -13.23 -9.43
CA PHE A 49 16.20 -12.41 -8.79
C PHE A 49 17.27 -11.99 -9.82
N HIS A 50 17.22 -10.73 -10.25
CA HIS A 50 18.16 -10.13 -11.21
C HIS A 50 18.77 -8.83 -10.64
N SER A 51 19.50 -8.09 -11.48
CA SER A 51 20.19 -6.83 -11.13
C SER A 51 19.31 -5.87 -10.33
N ASP A 52 18.09 -5.61 -10.79
CA ASP A 52 17.21 -4.61 -10.20
C ASP A 52 16.75 -4.99 -8.78
N CYS A 53 16.66 -6.29 -8.50
CA CYS A 53 16.38 -6.83 -7.16
C CYS A 53 17.60 -6.63 -6.25
N ALA A 54 18.79 -6.87 -6.79
CA ALA A 54 20.05 -6.76 -6.08
C ALA A 54 20.41 -5.30 -5.76
N ASP A 55 20.09 -4.34 -6.65
CA ASP A 55 20.45 -2.93 -6.52
C ASP A 55 19.93 -2.31 -5.21
N THR A 56 18.68 -2.59 -4.84
CA THR A 56 18.10 -2.09 -3.58
C THR A 56 18.81 -2.68 -2.35
N MET A 57 19.16 -3.97 -2.42
CA MET A 57 19.85 -4.65 -1.32
C MET A 57 21.28 -4.15 -1.16
N PHE A 58 22.02 -4.03 -2.25
CA PHE A 58 23.41 -3.58 -2.24
C PHE A 58 23.52 -2.10 -1.90
N TRP A 59 22.56 -1.27 -2.31
CA TRP A 59 22.49 0.10 -1.83
C TRP A 59 22.29 0.14 -0.31
N ALA A 60 21.32 -0.61 0.22
CA ALA A 60 21.11 -0.67 1.66
C ALA A 60 22.35 -1.22 2.41
N GLN A 61 23.05 -2.20 1.85
CA GLN A 61 24.33 -2.70 2.38
C GLN A 61 25.40 -1.61 2.40
N ALA A 62 25.56 -0.85 1.31
CA ALA A 62 26.53 0.23 1.23
C ALA A 62 26.29 1.33 2.28
N ILE A 63 25.02 1.56 2.67
CA ILE A 63 24.67 2.46 3.76
C ILE A 63 25.12 1.90 5.11
N VAL A 64 24.86 0.61 5.35
CA VAL A 64 25.25 -0.08 6.59
C VAL A 64 26.77 -0.08 6.75
N GLU A 65 27.51 -0.42 5.70
CA GLU A 65 28.98 -0.49 5.71
C GLU A 65 29.63 0.89 5.76
N GLY A 66 29.08 1.87 5.03
CA GLY A 66 29.63 3.21 4.96
C GLY A 66 29.26 4.12 6.13
N GLY A 67 28.23 3.77 6.91
CA GLY A 67 27.70 4.62 7.99
C GLY A 67 27.08 5.94 7.50
N ARG A 68 26.81 6.06 6.20
CA ARG A 68 26.31 7.27 5.53
C ARG A 68 25.30 6.91 4.46
N VAL A 69 24.32 7.79 4.23
CA VAL A 69 23.21 7.55 3.27
C VAL A 69 23.73 7.34 1.84
N LEU A 70 24.81 8.04 1.48
CA LEU A 70 25.51 7.88 0.21
C LEU A 70 26.97 7.57 0.49
N ASN A 71 27.39 6.36 0.10
CA ASN A 71 28.76 5.89 0.22
C ASN A 71 29.50 6.17 -1.10
N PRO A 72 30.51 7.06 -1.15
CA PRO A 72 31.33 7.35 -2.33
C PRO A 72 32.10 6.12 -2.84
N ASP A 73 32.29 5.11 -2.01
CA ASP A 73 32.98 3.86 -2.39
C ASP A 73 32.02 2.87 -3.07
N PHE A 74 30.74 3.20 -3.20
CA PHE A 74 29.72 2.39 -3.85
C PHE A 74 29.16 3.07 -5.10
N TYR A 75 29.05 2.31 -6.19
CA TYR A 75 28.47 2.79 -7.43
C TYR A 75 26.95 2.62 -7.43
N TYR A 76 26.22 3.73 -7.45
CA TYR A 76 24.76 3.73 -7.50
C TYR A 76 24.27 3.75 -8.94
N ALA A 77 23.43 2.78 -9.32
CA ALA A 77 22.76 2.77 -10.62
C ALA A 77 21.81 3.97 -10.80
N ALA A 78 21.17 4.41 -9.70
CA ALA A 78 20.40 5.64 -9.63
C ALA A 78 20.48 6.22 -8.22
N ILE A 79 20.55 7.55 -8.11
CA ILE A 79 20.48 8.26 -6.82
C ILE A 79 19.07 8.82 -6.66
N LEU A 80 18.41 8.42 -5.59
CA LEU A 80 17.07 8.85 -5.21
C LEU A 80 17.17 9.50 -3.82
N PRO A 81 16.49 10.64 -3.60
CA PRO A 81 16.49 11.31 -2.30
C PRO A 81 15.80 10.48 -1.20
N PHE A 82 14.96 9.51 -1.59
CA PHE A 82 14.28 8.56 -0.73
C PHE A 82 14.08 7.25 -1.51
N GLY A 83 14.04 6.11 -0.81
CA GLY A 83 13.90 4.80 -1.45
C GLY A 83 13.59 3.69 -0.45
N ALA A 84 13.44 2.47 -0.97
CA ALA A 84 13.18 1.29 -0.14
C ALA A 84 14.28 0.99 0.89
N ASN A 85 15.46 1.57 0.71
CA ASN A 85 16.56 1.57 1.67
C ASN A 85 16.13 1.86 3.11
N PHE A 86 15.09 2.69 3.33
CA PHE A 86 14.58 2.96 4.68
C PHE A 86 14.21 1.71 5.48
N TRP A 87 13.61 0.70 4.85
CA TRP A 87 13.27 -0.56 5.51
C TRP A 87 14.28 -1.66 5.19
N PHE A 88 15.02 -1.57 4.08
CA PHE A 88 16.08 -2.53 3.78
C PHE A 88 17.31 -2.37 4.69
N VAL A 89 17.72 -1.15 5.07
CA VAL A 89 18.88 -0.91 5.96
C VAL A 89 18.76 -1.65 7.30
N PRO A 90 17.66 -1.53 8.07
CA PRO A 90 17.52 -2.31 9.31
C PRO A 90 17.43 -3.82 9.06
N LEU A 91 16.80 -4.26 7.96
CA LEU A 91 16.74 -5.69 7.62
C LEU A 91 18.11 -6.26 7.28
N ILE A 92 18.92 -5.54 6.49
CA ILE A 92 20.30 -5.90 6.14
C ILE A 92 21.16 -5.95 7.41
N SER A 93 20.99 -5.00 8.32
CA SER A 93 21.73 -4.96 9.59
C SER A 93 21.46 -6.18 10.48
N LEU A 94 20.25 -6.77 10.39
CA LEU A 94 19.85 -7.92 11.22
C LEU A 94 20.08 -9.27 10.52
N PHE A 95 19.84 -9.34 9.22
CA PHE A 95 19.76 -10.60 8.46
C PHE A 95 20.77 -10.68 7.31
N GLY A 96 21.55 -9.63 7.06
CA GLY A 96 22.49 -9.52 5.95
C GLY A 96 21.81 -9.44 4.58
N VAL A 97 22.62 -9.56 3.52
CA VAL A 97 22.14 -9.65 2.13
C VAL A 97 21.70 -11.08 1.85
N THR A 98 20.43 -11.37 2.14
CA THR A 98 19.85 -12.70 1.96
C THR A 98 18.49 -12.64 1.25
N MET A 99 18.05 -13.76 0.69
CA MET A 99 16.70 -13.87 0.13
C MET A 99 15.61 -13.63 1.18
N LEU A 100 15.88 -13.90 2.46
CA LEU A 100 14.97 -13.56 3.54
C LEU A 100 14.79 -12.04 3.65
N THR A 101 15.89 -11.28 3.65
CA THR A 101 15.87 -9.81 3.63
C THR A 101 15.07 -9.29 2.44
N GLN A 102 15.26 -9.86 1.25
CA GLN A 102 14.47 -9.49 0.07
C GLN A 102 12.98 -9.76 0.27
N THR A 103 12.61 -10.97 0.72
CA THR A 103 11.21 -11.33 0.96
C THR A 103 10.56 -10.40 2.00
N LEU A 104 11.25 -10.10 3.09
CA LEU A 104 10.74 -9.18 4.13
C LEU A 104 10.61 -7.75 3.59
N GLY A 105 11.60 -7.26 2.85
CA GLY A 105 11.56 -5.93 2.24
C GLY A 105 10.43 -5.77 1.24
N MET A 106 10.19 -6.79 0.41
CA MET A 106 9.05 -6.82 -0.52
C MET A 106 7.70 -6.92 0.20
N ALA A 107 7.62 -7.66 1.30
CA ALA A 107 6.40 -7.74 2.11
C ALA A 107 6.06 -6.39 2.76
N ILE A 108 7.07 -5.67 3.29
CA ILE A 108 6.90 -4.31 3.81
C ILE A 108 6.43 -3.38 2.70
N PHE A 109 7.07 -3.43 1.53
CA PHE A 109 6.66 -2.64 0.38
C PHE A 109 5.20 -2.89 -0.01
N ALA A 110 4.79 -4.17 -0.13
CA ALA A 110 3.43 -4.52 -0.49
C ALA A 110 2.40 -3.97 0.51
N LEU A 111 2.74 -3.99 1.81
CA LEU A 111 1.91 -3.37 2.85
C LEU A 111 1.84 -1.86 2.70
N VAL A 112 2.98 -1.19 2.51
CA VAL A 112 3.05 0.28 2.33
C VAL A 112 2.23 0.71 1.11
N PHE A 113 2.40 0.04 -0.02
CA PHE A 113 1.63 0.32 -1.24
C PHE A 113 0.12 0.07 -1.06
N MET A 114 -0.24 -1.03 -0.41
CA MET A 114 -1.64 -1.34 -0.12
C MET A 114 -2.28 -0.27 0.79
N LEU A 115 -1.56 0.18 1.81
CA LEU A 115 -2.02 1.24 2.70
C LEU A 115 -2.16 2.58 1.98
N SER A 116 -1.23 2.92 1.07
CA SER A 116 -1.34 4.14 0.26
C SER A 116 -2.55 4.09 -0.69
N ALA A 117 -2.84 2.93 -1.28
CA ALA A 117 -4.04 2.71 -2.09
C ALA A 117 -5.34 2.86 -1.28
N ILE A 118 -5.42 2.20 -0.11
CA ILE A 118 -6.56 2.34 0.80
C ILE A 118 -6.74 3.79 1.24
N PHE A 119 -5.63 4.47 1.52
CA PHE A 119 -5.63 5.89 1.91
C PHE A 119 -6.19 6.77 0.80
N LEU A 120 -5.76 6.62 -0.44
CA LEU A 120 -6.33 7.35 -1.58
C LEU A 120 -7.83 7.14 -1.71
N PHE A 121 -8.30 5.88 -1.74
CA PHE A 121 -9.73 5.60 -1.87
C PHE A 121 -10.54 6.08 -0.65
N ARG A 122 -9.92 6.15 0.54
CA ARG A 122 -10.50 6.79 1.72
C ARG A 122 -10.58 8.30 1.57
N SER A 123 -9.58 8.96 1.00
CA SER A 123 -9.60 10.39 0.71
C SER A 123 -10.69 10.77 -0.31
N LEU A 124 -11.01 9.85 -1.22
CA LEU A 124 -12.16 9.98 -2.13
C LEU A 124 -13.52 9.76 -1.45
N GLN A 125 -13.57 9.50 -0.15
CA GLN A 125 -14.79 9.24 0.63
C GLN A 125 -15.58 8.02 0.12
N TRP A 126 -14.91 7.05 -0.51
CA TRP A 126 -15.59 5.84 -0.96
C TRP A 126 -16.07 4.99 0.22
N ARG A 127 -17.23 4.34 0.07
CA ARG A 127 -17.76 3.45 1.11
C ARG A 127 -16.78 2.29 1.34
N TYR A 128 -16.75 1.76 2.57
CA TYR A 128 -15.84 0.68 2.96
C TYR A 128 -15.74 -0.50 1.97
N PRO A 129 -16.85 -1.13 1.50
CA PRO A 129 -16.75 -2.24 0.57
C PRO A 129 -16.10 -1.85 -0.77
N TRP A 130 -16.41 -0.66 -1.28
CA TRP A 130 -15.82 -0.15 -2.53
C TRP A 130 -14.33 0.16 -2.39
N ARG A 131 -13.90 0.66 -1.22
CA ARG A 131 -12.47 0.86 -0.93
C ARG A 131 -11.71 -0.46 -0.97
N LEU A 132 -12.24 -1.49 -0.32
CA LEU A 132 -11.62 -2.82 -0.33
C LEU A 132 -11.62 -3.44 -1.72
N LEU A 133 -12.74 -3.37 -2.44
CA LEU A 133 -12.85 -3.92 -3.79
C LEU A 133 -11.93 -3.21 -4.79
N ALA A 134 -11.83 -1.89 -4.73
CA ALA A 134 -10.94 -1.12 -5.60
C ALA A 134 -9.47 -1.40 -5.32
N THR A 135 -9.10 -1.49 -4.03
CA THR A 135 -7.75 -1.93 -3.63
C THR A 135 -7.49 -3.35 -4.12
N ALA A 136 -8.50 -4.22 -4.00
CA ALA A 136 -8.40 -5.60 -4.45
C ALA A 136 -8.13 -5.69 -5.96
N ALA A 137 -8.93 -4.97 -6.75
CA ALA A 137 -8.82 -4.89 -8.19
C ALA A 137 -7.49 -4.29 -8.66
N LEU A 138 -7.05 -3.20 -8.03
CA LEU A 138 -5.76 -2.56 -8.35
C LEU A 138 -4.60 -3.54 -8.19
N MET A 139 -4.53 -4.21 -7.05
CA MET A 139 -3.45 -5.16 -6.77
C MET A 139 -3.53 -6.40 -7.65
N LEU A 140 -4.73 -6.85 -8.05
CA LEU A 140 -4.91 -7.91 -9.06
C LEU A 140 -4.37 -7.47 -10.43
N ILE A 141 -4.69 -6.25 -10.86
CA ILE A 141 -4.16 -5.68 -12.12
C ILE A 141 -2.63 -5.66 -12.07
N LEU A 142 -2.06 -5.16 -10.99
CA LEU A 142 -0.60 -5.14 -10.76
C LEU A 142 0.02 -6.53 -10.59
N SER A 143 -0.80 -7.58 -10.46
CA SER A 143 -0.35 -8.97 -10.40
C SER A 143 -0.65 -9.75 -11.68
N SER A 144 -1.27 -9.12 -12.69
CA SER A 144 -1.85 -9.81 -13.85
C SER A 144 -0.81 -10.33 -14.84
N SER A 145 0.29 -9.61 -15.04
CA SER A 145 1.36 -9.99 -15.97
C SER A 145 2.68 -10.25 -15.25
N GLU A 146 3.55 -11.02 -15.88
CA GLU A 146 4.90 -11.29 -15.35
C GLU A 146 5.68 -10.00 -15.11
N LYS A 147 5.65 -9.07 -16.08
CA LYS A 147 6.36 -7.80 -15.95
C LYS A 147 5.82 -6.91 -14.83
N LEU A 148 4.50 -6.85 -14.65
CA LEU A 148 3.91 -6.08 -13.54
C LEU A 148 4.28 -6.70 -12.18
N ARG A 149 4.28 -8.04 -12.10
CA ARG A 149 4.72 -8.75 -10.89
C ARG A 149 6.19 -8.54 -10.60
N GLU A 150 7.05 -8.51 -11.62
CA GLU A 150 8.47 -8.19 -11.47
C GLU A 150 8.66 -6.78 -10.89
N ILE A 151 8.01 -5.78 -11.51
CA ILE A 151 8.10 -4.37 -11.11
C ILE A 151 7.55 -4.13 -9.69
N MET A 152 6.44 -4.79 -9.33
CA MET A 152 5.74 -4.54 -8.07
C MET A 152 6.19 -5.47 -6.94
N TRP A 153 6.45 -6.74 -7.23
CA TRP A 153 6.68 -7.80 -6.23
C TRP A 153 8.07 -8.43 -6.31
N GLY A 154 8.88 -8.05 -7.30
CA GLY A 154 10.28 -8.49 -7.43
C GLY A 154 11.27 -7.53 -6.78
N HIS A 155 11.11 -6.21 -7.00
CA HIS A 155 12.03 -5.18 -6.52
C HIS A 155 11.32 -3.85 -6.24
N VAL A 156 11.98 -2.93 -5.50
CA VAL A 156 11.45 -1.60 -5.19
C VAL A 156 12.40 -0.51 -5.68
N ILE A 157 12.21 -0.09 -6.92
CA ILE A 157 12.96 0.97 -7.58
C ILE A 157 12.02 2.08 -8.05
N TYR A 158 12.43 2.89 -9.03
CA TYR A 158 11.73 4.06 -9.54
C TYR A 158 10.24 3.82 -9.81
N TYR A 159 9.84 2.79 -10.56
CA TYR A 159 8.44 2.62 -10.96
C TYR A 159 7.51 2.33 -9.78
N SER A 160 7.81 1.31 -8.99
CA SER A 160 7.00 0.89 -7.85
C SER A 160 7.02 1.93 -6.72
N LEU A 161 8.15 2.61 -6.52
CA LEU A 161 8.27 3.70 -5.55
C LEU A 161 7.48 4.95 -5.98
N ILE A 162 7.63 5.41 -7.22
CA ILE A 162 6.89 6.57 -7.74
C ILE A 162 5.40 6.29 -7.69
N LEU A 163 4.95 5.10 -8.09
CA LEU A 163 3.55 4.72 -8.02
C LEU A 163 3.02 4.81 -6.57
N THR A 164 3.78 4.29 -5.60
CA THR A 164 3.43 4.39 -4.18
C THR A 164 3.27 5.84 -3.73
N LEU A 165 4.18 6.71 -4.13
CA LEU A 165 4.18 8.13 -3.79
C LEU A 165 3.05 8.89 -4.47
N VAL A 166 2.69 8.55 -5.72
CA VAL A 166 1.54 9.12 -6.41
C VAL A 166 0.26 8.79 -5.65
N PHE A 167 0.06 7.53 -5.26
CA PHE A 167 -1.13 7.14 -4.49
C PHE A 167 -1.22 7.87 -3.14
N LEU A 168 -0.11 7.94 -2.40
CA LEU A 168 -0.04 8.68 -1.15
C LEU A 168 -0.28 10.18 -1.36
N GLY A 169 0.44 10.78 -2.31
CA GLY A 169 0.42 12.20 -2.62
C GLY A 169 -0.95 12.69 -3.08
N LEU A 170 -1.59 11.97 -4.01
CA LEU A 170 -2.97 12.28 -4.42
C LEU A 170 -3.94 12.18 -3.24
N GLY A 171 -3.77 11.17 -2.39
CA GLY A 171 -4.58 11.01 -1.18
C GLY A 171 -4.44 12.17 -0.20
N LEU A 172 -3.23 12.74 -0.08
CA LEU A 172 -2.93 13.91 0.75
C LEU A 172 -3.51 15.17 0.12
N ILE A 173 -3.27 15.42 -1.17
CA ILE A 173 -3.75 16.58 -1.91
C ILE A 173 -5.27 16.69 -1.83
N ILE A 174 -6.01 15.58 -2.08
CA ILE A 174 -7.48 15.59 -1.98
C ILE A 174 -7.94 16.01 -0.59
N ARG A 175 -7.26 15.56 0.47
CA ARG A 175 -7.63 15.91 1.85
C ARG A 175 -7.30 17.34 2.22
N LEU A 176 -6.17 17.86 1.75
CA LEU A 176 -5.78 19.26 1.94
C LEU A 176 -6.78 20.17 1.23
N LEU A 177 -7.09 19.89 -0.03
CA LEU A 177 -8.07 20.67 -0.80
C LEU A 177 -9.48 20.57 -0.20
N ASP A 178 -9.87 19.42 0.33
CA ASP A 178 -11.14 19.32 1.06
C ASP A 178 -11.17 20.20 2.29
N HIS A 179 -10.06 20.32 3.02
CA HIS A 179 -9.93 21.18 4.19
C HIS A 179 -10.00 22.66 3.81
N ASP A 180 -9.29 23.07 2.76
CA ASP A 180 -9.27 24.47 2.31
C ASP A 180 -10.61 24.89 1.69
N ILE A 181 -11.24 24.02 0.89
CA ILE A 181 -12.59 24.29 0.36
C ILE A 181 -13.63 24.30 1.50
N PHE A 182 -13.46 23.50 2.56
CA PHE A 182 -14.34 23.54 3.73
C PHE A 182 -14.26 24.87 4.48
N LEU A 183 -13.08 25.50 4.52
CA LEU A 183 -12.91 26.86 5.08
C LEU A 183 -13.45 27.95 4.14
N ALA A 184 -13.33 27.77 2.83
CA ALA A 184 -13.76 28.77 1.84
C ALA A 184 -15.26 28.70 1.50
N TYR A 185 -15.92 27.54 1.66
CA TYR A 185 -17.33 27.36 1.31
C TYR A 185 -18.00 26.26 2.17
N PRO A 186 -18.85 26.63 3.15
CA PRO A 186 -19.60 25.65 3.93
C PRO A 186 -20.57 24.92 3.00
N SER A 187 -20.58 23.60 3.09
CA SER A 187 -21.05 22.70 2.04
C SER A 187 -22.57 22.68 1.83
N GLU A 188 -22.98 22.85 0.59
CA GLU A 188 -24.15 22.13 0.04
C GLU A 188 -23.71 21.30 -1.18
N GLY A 189 -23.88 19.98 -1.11
CA GLY A 189 -23.93 19.13 -2.31
C GLY A 189 -22.63 18.62 -2.95
N LYS A 190 -21.53 18.40 -2.21
CA LYS A 190 -20.32 17.77 -2.81
C LYS A 190 -20.55 16.29 -3.16
N THR A 191 -20.81 16.02 -4.44
CA THR A 191 -20.92 14.67 -5.00
C THR A 191 -19.54 14.09 -5.34
N TRP A 192 -19.42 12.76 -5.36
CA TRP A 192 -18.19 12.03 -5.74
C TRP A 192 -17.66 12.41 -7.13
N ARG A 193 -18.53 12.91 -8.01
CA ARG A 193 -18.20 13.40 -9.35
C ARG A 193 -17.30 14.64 -9.30
N SER A 194 -17.58 15.57 -8.39
CA SER A 194 -16.76 16.78 -8.19
C SER A 194 -15.33 16.43 -7.78
N ARG A 195 -15.15 15.34 -7.01
CA ARG A 195 -13.84 14.86 -6.54
C ARG A 195 -13.03 14.18 -7.63
N ILE A 196 -13.70 13.46 -8.54
CA ILE A 196 -13.06 12.87 -9.73
C ILE A 196 -12.63 13.96 -10.71
N LEU A 197 -13.48 14.96 -10.95
CA LEU A 197 -13.12 16.12 -11.78
C LEU A 197 -11.91 16.86 -11.23
N LEU A 198 -11.81 16.97 -9.89
CA LEU A 198 -10.68 17.58 -9.23
C LEU A 198 -9.39 16.77 -9.38
N LEU A 199 -9.47 15.43 -9.34
CA LEU A 199 -8.35 14.55 -9.68
C LEU A 199 -7.90 14.71 -11.15
N LEU A 200 -8.86 14.80 -12.08
CA LEU A 200 -8.58 14.98 -13.51
C LEU A 200 -7.99 16.37 -13.84
N LEU A 201 -8.17 17.36 -12.96
CA LEU A 201 -7.62 18.70 -13.10
C LEU A 201 -6.18 18.81 -12.58
N ILE A 202 -5.75 17.88 -11.73
CA ILE A 202 -4.42 17.83 -11.11
C ILE A 202 -3.46 16.92 -11.89
N LEU A 203 -4.00 15.98 -12.68
CA LEU A 203 -3.28 15.10 -13.60
C LEU A 203 -3.13 15.74 -14.99
#